data_AF-A0A973YVY5-F1
#
_entry.id   AF-A0A973YVY5-F1
#
_cell.length_a   1.000
_cell.length_b   1.000
_cell.length_c   1.000
_cell.angle_alpha   90.00
_cell.angle_beta   90.00
_cell.angle_gamma   90.00
#
_symmetry.space_group_name_H-M   'P 1'
#
loop_
_entity.id
_entity.type
_entity.pdbx_description
1 polymer ?
#
loop_
_entity_poly.entity_id
_entity_poly.type
_entity_poly.pdbx_seq_one_letter_code
_entity_poly.pdbx_strand_id
1 'polypeptide(L)' 'GDAPGANEDPPRFRTPPLLIAAMKRGMVDGTHHAGRWTDVGTPERLAELDASLR' A
#
# COMPACT_ATOMS: atom_id res chain seq x y z
N GLY A 1 -3.53 20.09 -0.75
CA GLY A 1 -4.92 19.76 -1.14
C GLY A 1 -5.79 19.78 0.08
N ASP A 2 -7.10 19.76 -0.09
CA ASP A 2 -8.13 19.82 0.95
C ASP A 2 -8.47 18.45 1.56
N ALA A 3 -7.63 17.44 1.34
CA ALA A 3 -7.81 16.13 1.93
C ALA A 3 -7.72 16.22 3.48
N PRO A 4 -8.57 15.47 4.22
CA PRO A 4 -8.48 15.39 5.67
C PRO A 4 -7.05 15.05 6.14
N GLY A 5 -6.55 15.80 7.12
CA GLY A 5 -5.22 15.67 7.71
C GLY A 5 -4.06 16.21 6.85
N ALA A 6 -4.32 16.81 5.69
CA ALA A 6 -3.29 17.43 4.86
C ALA A 6 -2.65 18.70 5.49
N ASN A 7 -3.33 19.33 6.45
CA ASN A 7 -2.84 20.50 7.17
C ASN A 7 -2.27 20.17 8.56
N GLU A 8 -2.15 18.88 8.92
CA GLU A 8 -1.49 18.46 10.17
C GLU A 8 0.04 18.60 10.05
N ASP A 9 0.73 18.63 11.20
CA ASP A 9 2.19 18.60 11.28
C ASP A 9 2.67 17.39 12.11
N PRO A 10 3.15 16.30 11.47
CA PRO A 10 3.29 16.11 10.02
C PRO A 10 1.94 15.80 9.35
N PRO A 11 1.82 16.02 8.03
CA PRO A 11 0.57 15.79 7.32
C PRO A 11 0.24 14.28 7.25
N ARG A 12 -1.03 13.95 7.50
CA ARG A 12 -1.54 12.57 7.46
C ARG A 12 -2.78 12.50 6.58
N PHE A 13 -2.64 11.94 5.40
CA PHE A 13 -3.75 11.75 4.46
C PHE A 13 -3.68 10.36 3.85
N ARG A 14 -4.82 9.90 3.33
CA ARG A 14 -4.91 8.59 2.68
C ARG A 14 -4.21 8.62 1.32
N THR A 15 -3.32 7.66 1.08
CA THR A 15 -2.65 7.48 -0.22
C THR A 15 -3.61 7.07 -1.36
N PRO A 16 -4.63 6.20 -1.17
CA PRO A 16 -5.45 5.72 -2.29
C PRO A 16 -6.13 6.82 -3.12
N PRO A 17 -6.77 7.86 -2.53
CA PRO A 17 -7.35 8.96 -3.31
C PRO A 17 -6.35 9.67 -4.23
N LEU A 18 -5.09 9.83 -3.80
CA LEU A 18 -4.05 10.46 -4.61
C LEU A 18 -3.65 9.59 -5.80
N LEU A 19 -3.47 8.28 -5.56
CA LEU A 19 -3.14 7.33 -6.62
C LEU A 19 -4.26 7.24 -7.66
N ILE A 20 -5.53 7.20 -7.23
CA ILE A 20 -6.69 7.20 -8.14
C ILE A 20 -6.73 8.46 -9.01
N ALA A 21 -6.47 9.64 -8.43
CA ALA A 21 -6.43 10.90 -9.19
C ALA A 21 -5.30 10.90 -10.23
N ALA A 22 -4.15 10.32 -9.89
CA ALA A 22 -3.01 10.20 -10.80
C ALA A 22 -3.25 9.17 -11.92
N MET A 23 -3.90 8.04 -11.61
CA MET A 23 -4.34 7.04 -12.60
C MET A 23 -5.28 7.65 -13.64
N LYS A 24 -6.27 8.46 -13.22
CA LYS A 24 -7.19 9.17 -14.15
C LYS A 24 -6.47 10.11 -15.12
N ARG A 25 -5.27 10.58 -14.76
CA ARG A 25 -4.44 11.46 -15.58
C ARG A 25 -3.41 10.68 -16.41
N GLY A 26 -3.43 9.34 -16.38
CA GLY A 26 -2.46 8.50 -17.07
C GLY A 26 -1.03 8.64 -16.54
N MET A 27 -0.87 9.03 -15.27
CA MET A 27 0.44 9.26 -14.65
C MET A 27 0.92 8.09 -13.77
N VAL A 28 0.17 6.98 -13.76
CA VAL A 28 0.47 5.79 -12.97
C VAL A 28 0.36 4.58 -13.88
N ASP A 29 1.48 3.87 -14.02
CA ASP A 29 1.52 2.56 -14.63
C ASP A 29 1.51 1.46 -13.55
N GLY A 30 1.29 0.22 -13.98
CA GLY A 30 1.31 -0.96 -13.11
C GLY A 30 2.11 -2.09 -13.74
N THR A 31 2.72 -2.91 -12.89
CA THR A 31 3.39 -4.16 -13.29
C THR A 31 2.84 -5.32 -12.49
N HIS A 32 2.64 -6.47 -13.13
CA HIS A 32 2.20 -7.68 -12.44
C HIS A 32 3.39 -8.39 -11.78
N HIS A 33 3.38 -8.48 -10.45
CA HIS A 33 4.30 -9.34 -9.71
C HIS A 33 3.74 -10.78 -9.69
N ALA A 34 4.34 -11.66 -10.48
CA ALA A 34 3.90 -13.06 -10.59
C ALA A 34 4.53 -14.01 -9.54
N GLY A 35 5.42 -13.49 -8.69
CA GLY A 35 6.06 -14.24 -7.63
C GLY A 35 5.16 -14.43 -6.41
N ARG A 36 5.64 -15.25 -5.46
CA ARG A 36 4.97 -15.41 -4.18
C ARG A 36 5.10 -14.12 -3.37
N TRP A 37 3.96 -13.58 -2.94
CA TRP A 37 3.88 -12.44 -2.04
C TRP A 37 3.00 -12.80 -0.83
N THR A 38 3.32 -12.28 0.35
CA THR A 38 2.55 -12.53 1.58
C THR A 38 2.50 -11.26 2.41
N ASP A 39 1.29 -10.87 2.82
CA ASP A 39 1.03 -9.70 3.65
C ASP A 39 1.24 -10.01 5.13
N VAL A 40 2.42 -9.71 5.66
CA VAL A 40 2.76 -9.98 7.08
C VAL A 40 2.44 -8.76 7.94
N GLY A 41 1.19 -8.66 8.37
CA GLY A 41 0.70 -7.60 9.25
C GLY A 41 0.61 -7.98 10.74
N THR A 42 0.81 -9.25 11.08
CA THR A 42 0.71 -9.77 12.47
C THR A 42 1.78 -10.82 12.74
N PRO A 43 2.11 -11.11 14.02
CA PRO A 43 3.03 -12.18 14.38
C PRO A 43 2.60 -13.57 13.88
N GLU A 44 1.31 -13.87 13.86
CA GLU A 44 0.77 -15.15 13.41
C GLU A 44 1.03 -15.35 11.91
N ARG A 45 0.80 -14.32 11.09
CA ARG A 45 1.09 -14.38 9.64
C ARG A 45 2.58 -14.55 9.35
N LEU A 46 3.46 -14.04 10.21
CA LEU A 46 4.90 -14.28 10.09
C LEU A 46 5.23 -15.75 10.35
N ALA A 47 4.69 -16.33 11.43
CA ALA A 47 4.92 -17.73 11.77
C ALA A 47 4.39 -18.70 10.69
N GLU A 48 3.23 -18.40 10.08
CA GLU A 48 2.69 -19.15 8.93
C GLU A 48 3.62 -19.08 7.71
N LEU A 49 4.14 -17.89 7.40
CA LEU A 49 5.10 -17.72 6.31
C LEU A 49 6.37 -18.54 6.58
N ASP A 50 6.94 -18.46 7.78
CA ASP A 50 8.13 -19.21 8.17
C ASP A 50 7.93 -20.73 8.06
N ALA A 51 6.77 -21.24 8.52
CA ALA A 51 6.45 -22.66 8.41
C ALA A 51 6.36 -23.14 6.96
N SER A 52 5.89 -22.28 6.05
CA SER A 52 5.77 -22.60 4.62
C SER A 52 7.09 -22.54 3.83
N LEU A 53 8.16 -22.00 4.42
CA LEU A 53 9.48 -21.84 3.80
C LEU A 53 10.51 -22.88 4.27
N ARG A 54 10.14 -23.72 5.23
CA ARG A 54 10.96 -24.84 5.72
C ARG A 54 10.67 -26.09 4.92
#